data_AF-A0A933MCI9-F1
#
_entry.id   AF-A0A933MCI9-F1
#
_cell.length_a   1.000
_cell.length_b   1.000
_cell.length_c   1.000
_cell.angle_alpha   90.00
_cell.angle_beta   90.00
_cell.angle_gamma   90.00
#
_symmetry.space_group_name_H-M   'P 1'
#
loop_
_entity.id
_entity.type
_entity.pdbx_description
1 polymer ?
#
loop_
_entity_poly.entity_id
_entity_poly.type
_entity_poly.pdbx_seq_one_letter_code
_entity_poly.pdbx_strand_id
1 'polypeptide(L)' 'MSLTFPDGVRFSVGAMPYQFRSATRGDKYERIVLTISVRGMDTSAVVDTGGVFFICTPELGKKH' A
#
# COMPACT_ATOMS: atom_id res chain seq x y z
N MET A 1 -8.37 -2.96 14.92
CA MET A 1 -8.23 -1.60 15.49
C MET A 1 -8.62 -0.61 14.39
N SER A 2 -9.58 0.29 14.63
CA SER A 2 -10.09 1.24 13.62
C SER A 2 -9.35 2.57 13.71
N LEU A 3 -8.81 3.05 12.59
CA LEU A 3 -8.25 4.40 12.49
C LEU A 3 -9.37 5.44 12.43
N THR A 4 -9.21 6.55 13.16
CA THR A 4 -10.13 7.70 13.19
C THR A 4 -9.37 8.98 12.89
N PHE A 5 -10.03 9.92 12.21
CA PHE A 5 -9.59 11.31 12.10
C PHE A 5 -9.54 11.97 13.50
N PRO A 6 -8.86 13.12 13.66
CA PRO A 6 -8.80 13.84 14.94
C PRO A 6 -10.18 14.27 15.49
N ASP A 7 -11.20 14.37 14.63
CA ASP A 7 -12.59 14.65 14.99
C ASP A 7 -13.38 13.40 15.41
N GLY A 8 -12.74 12.23 15.47
CA GLY A 8 -13.34 10.96 15.84
C GLY A 8 -14.09 10.25 14.72
N VAL A 9 -14.16 10.82 13.51
CA VAL A 9 -14.78 10.16 12.35
C VAL A 9 -13.92 8.97 11.92
N ARG A 10 -14.54 7.81 11.66
CA ARG A 10 -13.83 6.62 11.16
C ARG A 10 -13.17 6.92 9.82
N PHE A 11 -11.86 6.70 9.75
CA PHE A 11 -11.06 6.90 8.55
C PHE A 11 -11.37 5.86 7.46
N SER A 12 -11.67 4.63 7.87
CA SER A 12 -11.95 3.52 6.95
C SER A 12 -13.44 3.16 6.98
N VAL A 13 -14.20 3.59 5.98
CA VAL A 13 -15.60 3.14 5.76
C VAL A 13 -15.72 1.94 4.81
N GLY A 14 -14.61 1.46 4.25
CA GLY A 14 -14.57 0.23 3.46
C GLY A 14 -13.39 -0.65 3.85
N ALA A 15 -13.67 -1.92 4.17
CA ALA A 15 -12.65 -2.95 4.23
C ALA A 15 -12.82 -3.82 2.96
N MET A 16 -11.80 -3.86 2.11
CA MET A 16 -11.76 -4.76 0.96
C MET A 16 -10.64 -5.78 1.17
N PRO A 17 -10.86 -7.08 0.95
CA PRO A 17 -9.79 -8.06 1.02
C PRO A 17 -8.74 -7.75 -0.05
N TYR A 18 -7.50 -7.50 0.39
CA TYR A 18 -6.37 -7.30 -0.51
C TYR A 18 -6.06 -8.61 -1.25
N GLN A 19 -6.25 -8.62 -2.56
CA GLN A 19 -5.71 -9.64 -3.45
C GLN A 19 -4.63 -9.01 -4.31
N PHE A 20 -3.38 -9.40 -4.07
CA PHE A 20 -2.28 -9.03 -4.94
C PHE A 20 -2.56 -9.57 -6.36
N ARG A 21 -2.60 -8.66 -7.35
CA ARG A 21 -2.55 -9.01 -8.77
C ARG A 21 -1.68 -8.01 -9.53
N SER A 22 -0.86 -8.54 -10.44
CA SER A 22 -0.13 -7.74 -11.41
C SER A 22 -1.08 -6.84 -12.20
N ALA A 23 -0.64 -5.63 -12.55
CA ALA A 23 -1.40 -4.78 -13.45
C ALA A 23 -1.53 -5.47 -14.82
N THR A 24 -2.72 -5.45 -15.39
CA THR A 24 -2.99 -6.04 -16.71
C THR A 24 -3.47 -4.96 -17.67
N ARG A 25 -3.40 -5.25 -18.97
CA ARG A 25 -3.87 -4.34 -20.04
C ARG A 25 -5.36 -3.98 -19.95
N GLY A 26 -6.12 -4.65 -19.07
CA GLY A 26 -7.53 -4.38 -18.81
C GLY A 26 -7.80 -3.50 -17.58
N ASP A 27 -6.75 -3.02 -16.89
CA ASP A 27 -6.93 -2.09 -15.78
C ASP A 27 -7.42 -0.73 -16.32
N LYS A 28 -8.55 -0.25 -15.79
CA LYS A 28 -9.22 0.97 -16.27
C LYS A 28 -8.60 2.27 -15.75
N TYR A 29 -7.74 2.19 -14.73
CA TYR A 29 -7.15 3.34 -14.06
C TYR A 29 -5.66 3.09 -13.82
N GLU A 30 -4.85 4.11 -14.09
CA GLU A 30 -3.42 4.10 -13.83
C GLU A 30 -3.15 3.98 -12.33
N ARG A 31 -2.16 3.18 -11.94
CA ARG A 31 -1.69 3.10 -10.54
C ARG A 31 -0.64 4.18 -10.32
N ILE A 32 -0.71 4.88 -9.19
CA ILE A 32 0.37 5.77 -8.77
C ILE A 32 1.50 4.89 -8.21
N VAL A 33 2.64 4.90 -8.88
CA VAL A 33 3.85 4.16 -8.48
C VAL A 33 4.97 5.15 -8.23
N LEU A 34 5.62 5.04 -7.09
CA LEU A 34 6.73 5.89 -6.68
C LEU A 34 8.01 5.07 -6.52
N THR A 35 9.14 5.67 -6.87
CA THR A 35 10.44 5.18 -6.41
C THR A 35 10.59 5.57 -4.93
N ILE A 36 10.92 4.60 -4.08
CA ILE A 36 11.11 4.78 -2.64
C ILE A 36 12.44 4.15 -2.22
N SER A 37 12.98 4.59 -1.10
CA SER A 37 14.15 3.95 -0.48
C SER A 37 13.74 3.33 0.86
N VAL A 38 14.01 2.03 1.01
CA VAL A 38 13.74 1.28 2.25
C VAL A 38 15.08 0.73 2.76
N ARG A 39 15.55 1.26 3.89
CA ARG A 39 16.87 0.90 4.47
C ARG A 39 18.03 1.04 3.46
N GLY A 40 17.99 2.06 2.60
CA GLY A 40 19.02 2.30 1.57
C GLY A 40 18.91 1.41 0.33
N MET A 41 17.86 0.57 0.24
CA MET A 41 17.52 -0.15 -0.99
C MET A 41 16.47 0.61 -1.77
N ASP A 42 16.80 1.00 -2.99
CA ASP A 42 15.86 1.66 -3.89
C ASP A 42 14.92 0.65 -4.53
N THR A 43 13.62 0.92 -4.44
CA THR A 43 12.57 0.03 -4.96
C THR A 43 11.35 0.85 -5.40
N SER A 44 10.33 0.17 -5.94
CA SER A 44 9.07 0.80 -6.34
C SER A 44 7.92 0.38 -5.45
N ALA A 45 7.04 1.32 -5.12
CA ALA A 45 5.84 1.05 -4.32
C ALA A 45 4.59 1.66 -4.97
N VAL A 46 3.47 0.95 -4.85
CA VAL A 46 2.15 1.45 -5.23
C VAL A 46 1.61 2.32 -4.09
N VAL A 47 1.07 3.48 -4.41
CA VAL A 47 0.34 4.30 -3.44
C VAL A 47 -1.07 3.75 -3.28
N ASP A 48 -1.37 3.22 -2.10
CA ASP A 48 -2.69 2.72 -1.73
C ASP A 48 -3.21 3.49 -0.52
N THR A 49 -4.12 4.43 -0.76
CA THR A 49 -4.74 5.24 0.31
C THR A 49 -5.76 4.44 1.14
N GLY A 50 -6.15 3.24 0.70
CA GLY A 50 -6.98 2.31 1.48
C GLY A 50 -6.17 1.37 2.39
N GLY A 51 -4.86 1.27 2.16
CA GLY A 51 -3.96 0.44 2.97
C GLY A 51 -3.64 1.08 4.32
N VAL A 52 -3.83 0.33 5.41
CA VAL A 52 -3.50 0.80 6.77
C VAL A 52 -2.02 0.60 7.11
N PHE A 53 -1.38 -0.39 6.48
CA PHE A 53 -0.01 -0.78 6.74
C PHE A 53 0.82 -0.73 5.47
N PHE A 54 2.11 -0.41 5.63
CA PHE A 54 3.08 -0.66 4.58
C PHE A 54 3.30 -2.16 4.44
N ILE A 55 2.89 -2.72 3.30
CA ILE A 55 3.08 -4.12 2.95
C ILE A 55 4.31 -4.22 2.06
N CYS A 56 5.22 -5.12 2.41
CA CYS A 56 6.41 -5.42 1.62
C CYS A 56 6.60 -6.92 1.48
N THR A 57 7.38 -7.32 0.48
CA THR A 57 7.74 -8.71 0.30
C THR A 57 8.69 -9.15 1.43
N PRO A 58 8.71 -10.46 1.79
CA PRO A 58 9.63 -10.97 2.81
C PRO A 58 11.10 -10.65 2.52
N GLU A 59 11.50 -10.60 1.25
CA GLU A 59 12.86 -10.27 0.80
C GLU A 59 13.25 -8.86 1.23
N LEU A 60 12.34 -7.88 1.12
CA LEU A 60 12.58 -6.50 1.54
C LEU A 60 12.60 -6.37 3.07
N GLY A 61 11.85 -7.23 3.77
CA GLY A 61 11.77 -7.25 5.23
C GLY A 61 12.96 -7.94 5.92
N LYS A 62 13.70 -8.79 5.21
CA LYS A 62 14.88 -9.47 5.75
C LYS A 62 15.97 -8.44 6.09
N LYS A 63 16.49 -8.55 7.31
CA LYS A 63 17.58 -7.71 7.80
C LYS A 63 18.87 -8.19 7.12
N HIS A 64 19.48 -7.33 6.29
CA HIS A 64 20.88 -7.48 5.89
C HIS A 64 21.79 -7.12 7.06
#